data_AF-A0A7S2XKA8-F1
#
_entry.id   AF-A0A7S2XKA8-F1
#
_cell.length_a   1.000
_cell.length_b   1.000
_cell.length_c   1.000
_cell.angle_alpha   90.00
_cell.angle_beta   90.00
_cell.angle_gamma   90.00
#
_symmetry.space_group_name_H-M   'P 1'
#
loop_
_entity.id
_entity.type
_entity.pdbx_description
1 polymer ?
#
loop_
_entity_poly.entity_id
_entity_poly.type
_entity_poly.pdbx_seq_one_letter_code
_entity_poly.pdbx_strand_id
1 'polypeptide(L)'
;CLSYYQEGLELAQFKDALVCLQTLGRTAQEVFYRDWVSSVRQDADPAEFSTFDDILKVDVDNSVQLSLMHRYLFRSMEVISFWMNNFVFPDSTYQFPSRRVTSAWNLVDSCEATGFSGTDDIRFLLPLHIKQVPPSDPTLRSTNGEMIDRVIQCTERILLLDDSNDQRGPLWKGVIKQCISLSMSALIDVAGLMAGSANDQVAEFMAGELSDARLRGIVYFNIHFNSWFVY
;
A
#
# COMPACT_ATOMS: atom_id res chain seq x y z
N CYS A 1 8.66 3.56 4.89
CA CYS A 1 8.05 2.87 3.74
C CYS A 1 7.50 3.85 2.71
N LEU A 2 6.55 4.74 3.07
CA LEU A 2 6.01 5.72 2.11
C LEU A 2 7.04 6.73 1.59
N SER A 3 8.07 7.05 2.40
CA SER A 3 9.17 7.95 2.03
C SER A 3 9.90 7.51 0.76
N TYR A 4 10.12 6.21 0.55
CA TYR A 4 10.80 5.71 -0.66
C TYR A 4 10.04 6.02 -1.95
N TYR A 5 8.70 6.03 -1.91
CA TYR A 5 7.89 6.41 -3.07
C TYR A 5 7.89 7.92 -3.36
N GLN A 6 8.28 8.75 -2.39
CA GLN A 6 8.39 10.20 -2.55
C GLN A 6 9.81 10.63 -2.93
N GLU A 7 10.81 10.04 -2.29
CA GLU A 7 12.21 10.44 -2.40
C GLU A 7 12.95 9.64 -3.48
N GLY A 8 12.57 8.37 -3.70
CA GLY A 8 13.28 7.41 -4.53
C GLY A 8 14.34 6.63 -3.74
N LEU A 9 15.05 5.73 -4.42
CA LEU A 9 16.18 5.00 -3.84
C LEU A 9 17.48 5.82 -3.94
N GLU A 10 18.30 5.73 -2.91
CA GLU A 10 19.69 6.18 -2.99
C GLU A 10 20.51 5.28 -3.93
N LEU A 11 21.63 5.81 -4.47
CA LEU A 11 22.47 5.06 -5.40
C LEU A 11 22.97 3.73 -4.80
N ALA A 12 23.32 3.73 -3.52
CA ALA A 12 23.77 2.53 -2.81
C ALA A 12 22.64 1.49 -2.72
N GLN A 13 21.44 1.91 -2.32
CA GLN A 13 20.25 1.04 -2.24
C GLN A 13 19.87 0.47 -3.62
N PHE A 14 19.99 1.28 -4.67
CA PHE A 14 19.78 0.83 -6.04
C PHE A 14 20.82 -0.21 -6.47
N LYS A 15 22.09 -0.01 -6.14
CA LYS A 15 23.14 -1.02 -6.37
C LYS A 15 22.81 -2.32 -5.66
N ASP A 16 22.44 -2.27 -4.40
CA ASP A 16 22.11 -3.44 -3.59
C ASP A 16 20.88 -4.17 -4.16
N ALA A 17 19.87 -3.44 -4.64
CA ALA A 17 18.72 -4.02 -5.34
C ALA A 17 19.13 -4.78 -6.62
N LEU A 18 20.03 -4.21 -7.43
CA LEU A 18 20.55 -4.88 -8.63
C LEU A 18 21.37 -6.12 -8.29
N VAL A 19 22.24 -6.04 -7.29
CA VAL A 19 23.02 -7.19 -6.80
C VAL A 19 22.07 -8.30 -6.33
N CYS A 20 21.04 -7.96 -5.55
CA CYS A 20 20.02 -8.91 -5.11
C CYS A 20 19.28 -9.54 -6.31
N LEU A 21 18.87 -8.74 -7.29
CA LEU A 21 18.24 -9.23 -8.52
C LEU A 21 19.13 -10.26 -9.24
N GLN A 22 20.43 -9.99 -9.38
CA GLN A 22 21.40 -10.90 -10.01
C GLN A 22 21.58 -12.24 -9.26
N THR A 23 21.16 -12.34 -7.99
CA THR A 23 21.16 -13.61 -7.25
C THR A 23 19.95 -14.51 -7.56
N LEU A 24 18.88 -13.96 -8.16
CA LEU A 24 17.67 -14.72 -8.46
C LEU A 24 17.86 -15.66 -9.65
N GLY A 25 16.93 -16.60 -9.85
CA GLY A 25 16.93 -17.45 -11.05
C GLY A 25 16.70 -16.64 -12.33
N ARG A 26 17.28 -17.09 -13.46
CA ARG A 26 17.27 -16.36 -14.75
C ARG A 26 15.88 -15.86 -15.19
N THR A 27 14.86 -16.71 -15.07
CA THR A 27 13.48 -16.33 -15.42
C THR A 27 12.96 -15.17 -14.56
N ALA A 28 13.26 -15.18 -13.26
CA ALA A 28 12.85 -14.10 -12.36
C ALA A 28 13.60 -12.81 -12.67
N GLN A 29 14.91 -12.90 -12.95
CA GLN A 29 15.71 -11.75 -13.38
C GLN A 29 15.11 -11.07 -14.60
N GLU A 30 14.83 -11.85 -15.65
CA GLU A 30 14.27 -11.35 -16.90
C GLU A 30 12.89 -10.69 -16.69
N VAL A 31 12.02 -11.29 -15.86
CA VAL A 31 10.69 -10.74 -15.57
C VAL A 31 10.79 -9.42 -14.82
N PHE A 32 11.47 -9.39 -13.66
CA PHE A 32 11.58 -8.18 -12.85
C PHE A 32 12.28 -7.06 -13.61
N TYR A 33 13.39 -7.37 -14.28
CA TYR A 33 14.17 -6.35 -14.97
C TYR A 33 13.43 -5.77 -16.17
N ARG A 34 12.72 -6.60 -16.94
CA ARG A 34 11.87 -6.12 -18.04
C ARG A 34 10.83 -5.13 -17.53
N ASP A 35 10.20 -5.43 -16.39
CA ASP A 35 9.20 -4.55 -15.80
C ASP A 35 9.85 -3.23 -15.35
N TRP A 36 11.06 -3.27 -14.76
CA TRP A 36 11.82 -2.06 -14.40
C TRP A 36 12.09 -1.15 -15.61
N VAL A 37 12.64 -1.69 -16.69
CA VAL A 37 13.01 -0.89 -17.87
C VAL A 37 11.80 -0.46 -18.71
N SER A 38 10.65 -1.16 -18.58
CA SER A 38 9.43 -0.79 -19.29
C SER A 38 8.91 0.59 -18.87
N SER A 39 9.11 0.95 -17.60
CA SER A 39 8.65 2.22 -17.02
C SER A 39 9.38 3.45 -17.61
N VAL A 40 10.61 3.27 -18.12
CA VAL A 40 11.47 4.38 -18.59
C VAL A 40 11.73 4.36 -20.09
N ARG A 41 11.24 3.34 -20.81
CA ARG A 41 11.52 3.14 -22.25
C ARG A 41 11.15 4.33 -23.13
N GLN A 42 10.09 5.07 -22.80
CA GLN A 42 9.61 6.20 -23.62
C GLN A 42 10.35 7.50 -23.33
N ASP A 43 10.89 7.66 -22.12
CA ASP A 43 11.49 8.91 -21.65
C ASP A 43 13.02 8.91 -21.74
N ALA A 44 13.64 7.72 -21.87
CA ALA A 44 15.08 7.58 -21.96
C ALA A 44 15.62 7.87 -23.37
N ASP A 45 16.81 8.46 -23.45
CA ASP A 45 17.55 8.57 -24.72
C ASP A 45 17.83 7.16 -25.29
N PRO A 46 17.55 6.89 -26.58
CA PRO A 46 17.71 5.55 -27.15
C PRO A 46 19.14 4.99 -27.08
N ALA A 47 20.17 5.84 -27.21
CA ALA A 47 21.55 5.39 -27.18
C ALA A 47 21.97 5.03 -25.75
N GLU A 48 21.55 5.84 -24.76
CA GLU A 48 21.75 5.53 -23.34
C GLU A 48 20.97 4.29 -22.92
N PHE A 49 19.68 4.19 -23.29
CA PHE A 49 18.81 3.06 -22.94
C PHE A 49 19.35 1.73 -23.47
N SER A 50 19.91 1.72 -24.69
CA SER A 50 20.49 0.50 -25.27
C SER A 50 21.65 -0.11 -24.45
N THR A 51 22.29 0.69 -23.59
CA THR A 51 23.36 0.21 -22.71
C THR A 51 22.85 -0.62 -21.53
N PHE A 52 21.56 -0.53 -21.17
CA PHE A 52 20.97 -1.24 -20.03
C PHE A 52 19.57 -1.80 -20.30
N ASP A 53 19.15 -1.92 -21.55
CA ASP A 53 17.82 -2.44 -21.94
C ASP A 53 17.58 -3.93 -21.62
N ASP A 54 18.63 -4.67 -21.25
CA ASP A 54 18.62 -6.09 -20.88
C ASP A 54 19.51 -6.34 -19.65
N ILE A 55 19.05 -7.20 -18.74
CA ILE A 55 19.76 -7.54 -17.50
C ILE A 55 21.15 -8.12 -17.77
N LEU A 56 21.35 -8.80 -18.90
CA LEU A 56 22.63 -9.37 -19.31
C LEU A 56 23.69 -8.31 -19.64
N LYS A 57 23.26 -7.06 -19.89
CA LYS A 57 24.16 -5.92 -20.14
C LYS A 57 24.55 -5.19 -18.85
N VAL A 58 23.92 -5.51 -17.73
CA VAL A 58 24.10 -4.78 -16.47
C VAL A 58 25.37 -5.23 -15.77
N ASP A 59 26.28 -4.27 -15.55
CA ASP A 59 27.47 -4.41 -14.75
C ASP A 59 27.37 -3.48 -13.52
N VAL A 60 27.16 -4.07 -12.34
CA VAL A 60 26.99 -3.34 -11.07
C VAL A 60 28.28 -2.68 -10.57
N ASP A 61 29.44 -3.04 -11.14
CA ASP A 61 30.73 -2.43 -10.81
C ASP A 61 31.13 -1.33 -11.78
N ASN A 62 30.42 -1.21 -12.91
CA ASN A 62 30.53 -0.06 -13.80
C ASN A 62 29.79 1.15 -13.23
N SER A 63 30.51 2.02 -12.52
CA SER A 63 29.95 3.21 -11.87
C SER A 63 29.23 4.18 -12.82
N VAL A 64 29.66 4.26 -14.09
CA VAL A 64 29.05 5.12 -15.11
C VAL A 64 27.69 4.57 -15.51
N GLN A 65 27.62 3.27 -15.82
CA GLN A 65 26.36 2.60 -16.15
C GLN A 65 25.40 2.62 -14.97
N LEU A 66 25.89 2.34 -13.76
CA LEU A 66 25.08 2.36 -12.55
C LEU A 66 24.46 3.73 -12.28
N SER A 67 25.24 4.81 -12.44
CA SER A 67 24.76 6.19 -12.28
C SER A 67 23.72 6.55 -13.36
N LEU A 68 23.95 6.08 -14.60
CA LEU A 68 23.01 6.27 -15.71
C LEU A 68 21.68 5.58 -15.44
N MET A 69 21.72 4.31 -15.02
CA MET A 69 20.53 3.54 -14.66
C MET A 69 19.79 4.17 -13.48
N HIS A 70 20.52 4.57 -12.43
CA HIS A 70 19.93 5.22 -11.25
C HIS A 70 19.18 6.49 -11.64
N ARG A 71 19.74 7.33 -12.51
CA ARG A 71 19.08 8.55 -13.00
C ARG A 71 17.69 8.29 -13.59
N TYR A 72 17.51 7.17 -14.29
CA TYR A 72 16.22 6.79 -14.88
C TYR A 72 15.32 6.03 -13.90
N LEU A 73 15.89 5.14 -13.10
CA LEU A 73 15.15 4.11 -12.37
C LEU A 73 14.96 4.37 -10.88
N PHE A 74 15.62 5.39 -10.28
CA PHE A 74 15.56 5.61 -8.82
C PHE A 74 14.16 5.88 -8.27
N ARG A 75 13.22 6.32 -9.13
CA ARG A 75 11.80 6.55 -8.79
C ARG A 75 10.84 5.57 -9.44
N SER A 76 11.33 4.54 -10.13
CA SER A 76 10.46 3.49 -10.68
C SER A 76 9.78 2.76 -9.52
N MET A 77 8.45 2.65 -9.60
CA MET A 77 7.67 1.95 -8.58
C MET A 77 8.05 0.47 -8.50
N GLU A 78 8.41 -0.13 -9.63
CA GLU A 78 8.82 -1.52 -9.74
C GLU A 78 10.14 -1.77 -8.98
N VAL A 79 11.10 -0.86 -9.14
CA VAL A 79 12.41 -0.92 -8.45
C VAL A 79 12.24 -0.68 -6.95
N ILE A 80 11.46 0.34 -6.57
CA ILE A 80 11.18 0.65 -5.16
C ILE A 80 10.42 -0.52 -4.50
N SER A 81 9.43 -1.09 -5.19
CA SER A 81 8.68 -2.25 -4.70
C SER A 81 9.59 -3.46 -4.50
N PHE A 82 10.51 -3.71 -5.42
CA PHE A 82 11.49 -4.79 -5.27
C PHE A 82 12.42 -4.55 -4.08
N TRP A 83 12.95 -3.34 -3.92
CA TRP A 83 13.77 -2.98 -2.75
C TRP A 83 13.01 -3.18 -1.44
N MET A 84 11.78 -2.71 -1.39
CA MET A 84 10.94 -2.85 -0.20
C MET A 84 10.67 -4.33 0.13
N ASN A 85 10.37 -5.16 -0.87
CA ASN A 85 10.09 -6.58 -0.66
C ASN A 85 11.30 -7.40 -0.23
N ASN A 86 12.52 -7.03 -0.63
CA ASN A 86 13.72 -7.83 -0.37
C ASN A 86 14.59 -7.31 0.79
N PHE A 87 14.47 -6.04 1.16
CA PHE A 87 15.32 -5.44 2.19
C PHE A 87 14.48 -4.83 3.32
N VAL A 88 13.57 -3.92 3.00
CA VAL A 88 12.84 -3.15 4.02
C VAL A 88 11.82 -4.02 4.77
N PHE A 89 10.98 -4.75 4.03
CA PHE A 89 9.93 -5.56 4.62
C PHE A 89 10.48 -6.73 5.39
N PRO A 90 11.49 -7.50 4.92
CA PRO A 90 12.16 -8.46 5.76
C PRO A 90 12.60 -7.80 7.07
N ASP A 91 13.48 -6.80 7.04
CA ASP A 91 14.00 -6.18 8.29
C ASP A 91 12.90 -5.67 9.23
N SER A 92 11.82 -5.10 8.67
CA SER A 92 10.69 -4.59 9.45
C SER A 92 9.73 -5.66 9.95
N THR A 93 9.61 -6.80 9.25
CA THR A 93 8.76 -7.95 9.62
C THR A 93 9.51 -9.02 10.42
N TYR A 94 10.84 -8.95 10.46
CA TYR A 94 11.73 -9.77 11.28
C TYR A 94 11.59 -9.51 12.80
N GLN A 95 10.69 -8.62 13.25
CA GLN A 95 10.36 -8.51 14.68
C GLN A 95 9.85 -9.82 15.29
N PHE A 96 9.35 -10.78 14.49
CA PHE A 96 8.93 -12.10 14.98
C PHE A 96 9.32 -13.26 14.05
N PRO A 97 10.60 -13.68 13.99
CA PRO A 97 11.09 -14.70 13.07
C PRO A 97 10.46 -16.09 13.29
N SER A 98 9.96 -16.37 14.50
CA SER A 98 9.23 -17.59 14.85
C SER A 98 7.78 -17.61 14.36
N ARG A 99 7.22 -16.47 13.92
CA ARG A 99 5.83 -16.33 13.47
C ARG A 99 5.68 -16.45 11.96
N ARG A 100 6.54 -17.24 11.33
CA ARG A 100 6.47 -17.52 9.89
C ARG A 100 5.38 -18.53 9.63
N VAL A 101 4.15 -18.04 9.49
CA VAL A 101 3.00 -18.95 9.35
C VAL A 101 2.04 -18.43 8.30
N THR A 102 1.77 -19.31 7.32
CA THR A 102 1.10 -19.03 6.04
C THR A 102 -0.38 -18.69 6.19
N SER A 103 -0.94 -18.78 7.39
CA SER A 103 -2.31 -18.39 7.70
C SER A 103 -2.45 -18.05 9.19
N ALA A 104 -3.49 -17.27 9.54
CA ALA A 104 -3.88 -16.99 10.92
C ALA A 104 -4.13 -18.28 11.74
N TRP A 105 -4.48 -19.38 11.07
CA TRP A 105 -4.68 -20.70 11.70
C TRP A 105 -3.37 -21.41 12.02
N ASN A 106 -2.36 -21.31 11.15
CA ASN A 106 -1.07 -21.94 11.42
C ASN A 106 -0.31 -21.19 12.53
N LEU A 107 -0.54 -19.89 12.70
CA LEU A 107 -0.06 -19.09 13.85
C LEU A 107 -0.38 -19.74 15.19
N VAL A 108 -1.49 -20.46 15.24
CA VAL A 108 -2.03 -21.09 16.44
C VAL A 108 -1.54 -22.51 16.63
N ASP A 109 -0.86 -23.13 15.66
CA ASP A 109 -0.33 -24.50 15.85
C ASP A 109 0.93 -24.52 16.74
N SER A 110 1.57 -23.37 16.91
CA SER A 110 2.63 -23.19 17.91
C SER A 110 2.02 -22.83 19.27
N CYS A 111 2.44 -23.49 20.34
CA CYS A 111 2.06 -23.13 21.72
C CYS A 111 2.48 -21.70 22.13
N GLU A 112 3.19 -20.97 21.26
CA GLU A 112 3.63 -19.59 21.44
C GLU A 112 2.68 -18.56 20.80
N ALA A 113 1.56 -19.01 20.24
CA ALA A 113 0.54 -18.16 19.64
C ALA A 113 -0.05 -17.19 20.66
N THR A 114 0.11 -15.90 20.41
CA THR A 114 -0.54 -14.83 21.16
C THR A 114 -1.61 -14.21 20.28
N GLY A 115 -2.78 -13.92 20.87
CA GLY A 115 -3.83 -13.18 20.17
C GLY A 115 -3.35 -11.80 19.75
N PHE A 116 -3.82 -11.32 18.60
CA PHE A 116 -3.55 -9.97 18.12
C PHE A 116 -4.69 -9.01 18.51
N SER A 117 -4.40 -7.71 18.52
CA SER A 117 -5.45 -6.68 18.66
C SER A 117 -6.49 -6.84 17.55
N GLY A 118 -7.77 -6.90 17.89
CA GLY A 118 -8.88 -7.09 16.94
C GLY A 118 -9.44 -8.52 16.86
N THR A 119 -8.94 -9.47 17.66
CA THR A 119 -9.50 -10.83 17.72
C THR A 119 -10.65 -11.01 18.72
N ASP A 120 -11.16 -9.93 19.31
CA ASP A 120 -12.24 -10.01 20.32
C ASP A 120 -13.55 -10.48 19.67
N ASP A 121 -13.87 -9.98 18.48
CA ASP A 121 -15.10 -10.35 17.75
C ASP A 121 -15.11 -11.83 17.33
N ILE A 122 -13.94 -12.41 17.07
CA ILE A 122 -13.78 -13.82 16.66
C ILE A 122 -13.34 -14.72 17.81
N ARG A 123 -13.46 -14.27 19.07
CA ARG A 123 -12.92 -15.00 20.24
C ARG A 123 -13.36 -16.45 20.37
N PHE A 124 -14.60 -16.73 19.97
CA PHE A 124 -15.18 -18.08 20.05
C PHE A 124 -14.72 -18.99 18.92
N LEU A 125 -14.10 -18.43 17.88
CA LEU A 125 -13.51 -19.17 16.77
C LEU A 125 -12.02 -19.43 16.99
N LEU A 126 -11.41 -18.88 18.05
CA LEU A 126 -10.01 -19.11 18.35
C LEU A 126 -9.79 -20.54 18.88
N PRO A 127 -8.66 -21.17 18.54
CA PRO A 127 -8.28 -22.47 19.09
C PRO A 127 -8.26 -22.51 20.62
N LEU A 128 -8.60 -23.66 21.19
CA LEU A 128 -8.84 -23.86 22.63
C LEU A 128 -7.67 -23.51 23.55
N HIS A 129 -6.43 -23.52 23.05
CA HIS A 129 -5.25 -23.17 23.86
C HIS A 129 -4.98 -21.66 23.87
N ILE A 130 -5.58 -20.86 22.99
CA ILE A 130 -5.57 -19.40 23.12
C ILE A 130 -6.55 -19.02 24.23
N LYS A 131 -6.02 -18.52 25.34
CA LYS A 131 -6.82 -17.96 26.44
C LYS A 131 -6.91 -16.46 26.28
N GLN A 132 -8.10 -15.95 25.99
CA GLN A 132 -8.33 -14.51 26.05
C GLN A 132 -8.42 -14.04 27.50
N VAL A 133 -7.75 -12.93 27.78
CA VAL A 133 -7.91 -12.22 29.04
C VAL A 133 -9.28 -11.51 28.99
N PRO A 134 -10.14 -11.64 30.02
CA PRO A 134 -11.46 -11.03 30.01
C PRO A 134 -11.38 -9.49 29.85
N PRO A 135 -12.32 -8.86 29.14
CA PRO A 135 -12.38 -7.39 29.04
C PRO A 135 -12.52 -6.67 30.39
N SER A 136 -13.01 -7.38 31.42
CA SER A 136 -13.11 -6.85 32.78
C SER A 136 -11.77 -6.73 33.50
N ASP A 137 -10.70 -7.34 32.97
CA ASP A 137 -9.36 -7.28 33.51
C ASP A 137 -8.87 -5.82 33.55
N PRO A 138 -8.45 -5.31 34.73
CA PRO A 138 -7.99 -3.93 34.87
C PRO A 138 -6.86 -3.54 33.91
N THR A 139 -6.01 -4.48 33.49
CA THR A 139 -4.89 -4.24 32.57
C THR A 139 -5.36 -3.97 31.14
N LEU A 140 -6.56 -4.41 30.76
CA LEU A 140 -7.15 -4.21 29.44
C LEU A 140 -8.21 -3.09 29.39
N ARG A 141 -8.55 -2.48 30.53
CA ARG A 141 -9.54 -1.39 30.55
C ARG A 141 -9.13 -0.20 29.67
N SER A 142 -7.82 0.04 29.56
CA SER A 142 -7.29 1.16 28.79
C SER A 142 -7.23 0.87 27.29
N THR A 143 -7.07 -0.38 26.84
CA THR A 143 -6.74 -0.63 25.43
C THR A 143 -7.84 -0.24 24.46
N ASN A 144 -9.10 -0.58 24.76
CA ASN A 144 -10.24 -0.14 23.96
C ASN A 144 -10.57 1.34 24.22
N GLY A 145 -10.40 1.80 25.47
CA GLY A 145 -10.69 3.17 25.87
C GLY A 145 -9.76 4.19 25.22
N GLU A 146 -8.45 3.94 25.21
CA GLU A 146 -7.42 4.77 24.59
C GLU A 146 -7.58 4.84 23.08
N MET A 147 -7.98 3.76 22.43
CA MET A 147 -8.28 3.78 20.99
C MET A 147 -9.47 4.70 20.69
N ILE A 148 -10.57 4.56 21.43
CA ILE A 148 -11.75 5.43 21.26
C ILE A 148 -11.42 6.88 21.61
N ASP A 149 -10.75 7.12 22.73
CA ASP A 149 -10.29 8.44 23.15
C ASP A 149 -9.39 9.07 22.08
N ARG A 150 -8.48 8.29 21.50
CA ARG A 150 -7.62 8.76 20.41
C ARG A 150 -8.42 9.10 19.15
N VAL A 151 -9.38 8.25 18.76
CA VAL A 151 -10.27 8.52 17.63
C VAL A 151 -11.04 9.81 17.88
N ILE A 152 -11.64 9.99 19.06
CA ILE A 152 -12.38 11.20 19.44
C ILE A 152 -11.47 12.42 19.40
N GLN A 153 -10.28 12.36 20.00
CA GLN A 153 -9.30 13.46 20.02
C GLN A 153 -8.80 13.85 18.63
N CYS A 154 -8.69 12.89 17.70
CA CYS A 154 -8.25 13.13 16.33
C CYS A 154 -9.41 13.41 15.36
N THR A 155 -10.67 13.24 15.80
CA THR A 155 -11.83 13.50 14.96
C THR A 155 -12.10 14.99 14.94
N GLU A 156 -11.79 15.64 13.82
CA GLU A 156 -12.07 17.06 13.66
C GLU A 156 -13.57 17.34 13.46
N ARG A 157 -14.29 16.44 12.78
CA ARG A 157 -15.69 16.63 12.40
C ARG A 157 -16.43 15.30 12.30
N ILE A 158 -17.71 15.33 12.69
CA ILE A 158 -18.68 14.24 12.48
C ILE A 158 -19.79 14.79 11.59
N LEU A 159 -20.09 14.09 10.49
CA LEU A 159 -21.17 14.45 9.58
C LEU A 159 -22.23 13.36 9.59
N LEU A 160 -23.48 13.77 9.72
CA LEU A 160 -24.63 12.88 9.55
C LEU A 160 -25.09 12.99 8.09
N LEU A 161 -25.16 11.84 7.42
CA LEU A 161 -25.68 11.75 6.06
C LEU A 161 -27.15 11.32 6.15
N ASP A 162 -28.05 12.15 5.64
CA ASP A 162 -29.47 11.81 5.57
C ASP A 162 -29.69 10.75 4.50
N ASP A 163 -30.11 9.55 4.92
CA ASP A 163 -30.60 8.47 4.05
C ASP A 163 -32.03 8.72 3.54
N SER A 164 -32.67 9.78 4.03
CA SER A 164 -34.06 10.13 3.74
C SER A 164 -34.19 10.90 2.42
N ASN A 165 -33.99 10.23 1.29
CA ASN A 165 -34.76 10.47 0.06
C ASN A 165 -34.35 9.51 -1.06
N ASP A 166 -35.31 8.71 -1.53
CA ASP A 166 -35.31 7.93 -2.79
C ASP A 166 -34.91 8.75 -4.04
N GLN A 167 -34.83 10.08 -3.93
CA GLN A 167 -34.53 11.01 -5.03
C GLN A 167 -33.06 11.46 -5.12
N ARG A 168 -32.18 11.10 -4.17
CA ARG A 168 -30.77 11.59 -4.13
C ARG A 168 -29.71 10.63 -4.67
N GLY A 169 -30.11 9.42 -5.07
CA GLY A 169 -29.19 8.40 -5.56
C GLY A 169 -28.44 7.68 -4.43
N PRO A 170 -27.47 6.82 -4.75
CA PRO A 170 -26.80 5.96 -3.77
C PRO A 170 -26.00 6.77 -2.73
N LEU A 171 -25.97 6.28 -1.49
CA LEU A 171 -25.36 6.94 -0.31
C LEU A 171 -23.92 7.43 -0.58
N TRP A 172 -23.12 6.63 -1.28
CA TRP A 172 -21.73 6.96 -1.60
C TRP A 172 -21.58 8.28 -2.37
N LYS A 173 -22.55 8.67 -3.21
CA LYS A 173 -22.53 9.97 -3.89
C LYS A 173 -22.67 11.12 -2.89
N GLY A 174 -23.48 10.93 -1.84
CA GLY A 174 -23.60 11.87 -0.73
C GLY A 174 -22.29 12.03 0.02
N VAL A 175 -21.60 10.92 0.32
CA VAL A 175 -20.27 10.91 0.94
C VAL A 175 -19.30 11.74 0.10
N ILE A 176 -19.21 11.47 -1.20
CA ILE A 176 -18.30 12.18 -2.11
C ILE A 176 -18.58 13.69 -2.16
N LYS A 177 -19.85 14.08 -2.29
CA LYS A 177 -20.22 15.50 -2.29
C LYS A 177 -19.78 16.21 -1.01
N GLN A 178 -19.86 15.53 0.14
CA GLN A 178 -19.35 16.09 1.39
C GLN A 178 -17.82 16.14 1.45
N CYS A 179 -17.12 15.13 0.94
CA CYS A 179 -15.66 15.19 0.84
C CYS A 179 -15.20 16.38 -0.02
N ILE A 180 -15.87 16.62 -1.15
CA ILE A 180 -15.59 17.76 -2.04
C ILE A 180 -15.91 19.09 -1.34
N SER A 181 -17.07 19.21 -0.68
CA SER A 181 -17.46 20.44 0.01
C SER A 181 -16.49 20.81 1.15
N LEU A 182 -15.90 19.79 1.79
CA LEU A 182 -14.88 19.94 2.83
C LEU A 182 -13.46 20.09 2.28
N SER A 183 -13.26 20.05 0.95
CA SER A 183 -11.93 20.10 0.31
C SER A 183 -10.98 19.00 0.79
N MET A 184 -11.49 17.80 1.01
CA MET A 184 -10.69 16.64 1.44
C MET A 184 -9.81 16.13 0.30
N SER A 185 -8.56 15.77 0.60
CA SER A 185 -7.60 15.24 -0.39
C SER A 185 -7.56 13.71 -0.46
N ALA A 186 -8.13 13.03 0.53
CA ALA A 186 -8.18 11.58 0.60
C ALA A 186 -9.48 11.12 1.28
N LEU A 187 -10.02 10.00 0.80
CA LEU A 187 -11.14 9.29 1.41
C LEU A 187 -10.70 7.85 1.67
N ILE A 188 -10.89 7.38 2.91
CA ILE A 188 -10.64 6.00 3.32
C ILE A 188 -11.96 5.45 3.86
N ASP A 189 -12.56 4.52 3.14
CA ASP A 189 -13.77 3.84 3.59
C ASP A 189 -13.41 2.57 4.36
N VAL A 190 -13.67 2.59 5.67
CA VAL A 190 -13.39 1.46 6.57
C VAL A 190 -14.68 0.70 6.89
N ALA A 191 -15.85 1.31 6.72
CA ALA A 191 -17.14 0.80 7.19
C ALA A 191 -18.13 0.44 6.06
N GLY A 192 -17.70 0.53 4.81
CA GLY A 192 -18.50 0.15 3.64
C GLY A 192 -19.52 1.20 3.23
N LEU A 193 -19.32 2.47 3.55
CA LEU A 193 -20.19 3.57 3.10
C LEU A 193 -20.14 3.75 1.56
N MET A 194 -19.08 3.25 0.93
CA MET A 194 -18.90 3.22 -0.52
C MET A 194 -19.42 1.92 -1.16
N ALA A 195 -20.07 1.04 -0.40
CA ALA A 195 -20.60 -0.21 -0.91
C ALA A 195 -21.55 -0.01 -2.10
N GLY A 196 -21.46 -0.90 -3.10
CA GLY A 196 -22.23 -0.80 -4.34
C GLY A 196 -21.66 0.17 -5.37
N SER A 197 -20.46 0.73 -5.14
CA SER A 197 -19.69 1.48 -6.14
C SER A 197 -18.34 0.84 -6.40
N ALA A 198 -17.87 0.93 -7.64
CA ALA A 198 -16.48 0.64 -7.99
C ALA A 198 -15.66 1.94 -7.98
N ASN A 199 -14.37 1.84 -7.63
CA ASN A 199 -13.53 3.02 -7.46
C ASN A 199 -13.39 3.87 -8.73
N ASP A 200 -13.50 3.26 -9.91
CA ASP A 200 -13.52 3.95 -11.21
C ASP A 200 -14.79 4.80 -11.38
N GLN A 201 -15.97 4.26 -11.03
CA GLN A 201 -17.24 4.99 -11.04
C GLN A 201 -17.22 6.17 -10.05
N VAL A 202 -16.58 5.97 -8.90
CA VAL A 202 -16.40 7.02 -7.90
C VAL A 202 -15.49 8.12 -8.46
N ALA A 203 -14.37 7.75 -9.10
CA ALA A 203 -13.44 8.69 -9.71
C ALA A 203 -14.09 9.52 -10.83
N GLU A 204 -14.85 8.87 -11.73
CA GLU A 204 -15.60 9.55 -12.78
C GLU A 204 -16.62 10.54 -12.20
N PHE A 205 -17.38 10.11 -11.19
CA PHE A 205 -18.35 10.98 -10.51
C PHE A 205 -17.68 12.16 -9.80
N MET A 206 -16.57 11.93 -9.09
CA MET A 206 -15.78 12.98 -8.46
C MET A 206 -15.27 13.98 -9.49
N ALA A 207 -14.73 13.53 -10.62
CA ALA A 207 -14.22 14.41 -11.67
C ALA A 207 -15.30 15.34 -12.25
N GLY A 208 -16.54 14.86 -12.36
CA GLY A 208 -17.67 15.69 -12.81
C GLY A 208 -18.10 16.76 -11.80
N GLU A 209 -17.85 16.56 -10.51
CA GLU A 209 -18.24 17.48 -9.43
C GLU A 209 -17.09 18.41 -8.99
N LEU A 210 -15.84 18.06 -9.32
CA LEU A 210 -14.67 18.86 -9.01
C LEU A 210 -14.58 20.09 -9.92
N SER A 211 -14.63 21.27 -9.31
CA SER A 211 -14.37 22.57 -9.97
C SER A 211 -13.03 23.19 -9.51
N ASP A 212 -12.31 22.52 -8.60
CA ASP A 212 -11.07 23.03 -8.02
C ASP A 212 -9.86 22.74 -8.92
N ALA A 213 -9.30 23.80 -9.51
CA ALA A 213 -8.12 23.72 -10.37
C ALA A 213 -6.83 23.25 -9.65
N ARG A 214 -6.85 23.09 -8.31
CA ARG A 214 -5.69 22.63 -7.54
C ARG A 214 -5.47 21.11 -7.62
N LEU A 215 -6.53 20.32 -7.78
CA LEU A 215 -6.41 18.87 -7.90
C LEU A 215 -6.11 18.51 -9.36
N ARG A 216 -5.01 17.78 -9.59
CA ARG A 216 -4.54 17.43 -10.94
C ARG A 216 -5.08 16.10 -11.47
N GLY A 217 -5.74 15.32 -10.63
CA GLY A 217 -6.27 14.01 -10.97
C GLY A 217 -6.73 13.26 -9.73
N ILE A 218 -7.48 12.18 -9.94
CA ILE A 218 -8.00 11.31 -8.90
C ILE A 218 -7.27 9.98 -8.97
N VAL A 219 -6.56 9.63 -7.89
CA VAL A 219 -5.82 8.37 -7.81
C VAL A 219 -6.68 7.33 -7.10
N TYR A 220 -6.85 6.16 -7.71
CA TYR A 220 -7.61 5.07 -7.12
C TYR A 220 -7.02 3.71 -7.49
N PHE A 221 -7.27 2.70 -6.64
CA PHE A 221 -6.87 1.32 -6.93
C PHE A 221 -8.00 0.60 -7.66
N ASN A 222 -7.70 0.00 -8.81
CA ASN A 222 -8.63 -0.83 -9.56
C ASN A 222 -8.38 -2.31 -9.26
N ILE A 223 -9.35 -2.95 -8.61
CA ILE A 223 -9.27 -4.36 -8.21
C ILE A 223 -9.21 -5.33 -9.39
N HIS A 224 -9.83 -4.98 -10.54
CA HIS A 224 -9.87 -5.87 -11.71
C HIS A 224 -8.52 -5.95 -12.40
N PHE A 225 -7.77 -4.84 -12.42
CA PHE A 225 -6.43 -4.77 -13.00
C PHE A 225 -5.32 -4.92 -11.95
N ASN A 226 -5.67 -4.98 -10.67
CA ASN A 226 -4.72 -5.04 -9.54
C ASN A 226 -3.65 -3.94 -9.63
N SER A 227 -4.05 -2.72 -10.00
CA SER A 227 -3.14 -1.60 -10.26
C SER A 227 -3.77 -0.26 -9.89
N TRP A 228 -2.92 0.76 -9.71
CA TRP A 228 -3.32 2.14 -9.45
C TRP A 228 -3.58 2.89 -10.76
N PHE A 229 -4.68 3.63 -10.80
CA PHE A 229 -5.11 4.44 -11.94
C PHE A 229 -5.19 5.91 -11.52
N VAL A 230 -5.02 6.78 -12.52
CA VAL A 230 -5.23 8.22 -12.39
C VAL A 230 -6.30 8.61 -13.40
N TYR A 231 -7.41 9.15 -12.90
CA TYR A 231 -8.46 9.78 -13.70
C TYR A 231 -8.19 11.29 -13.81
#